data_AF-A0A3D3EMX1-F1
#
_entry.id   AF-A0A3D3EMX1-F1
#
_cell.length_a   1.000
_cell.length_b   1.000
_cell.length_c   1.000
_cell.angle_alpha   90.00
_cell.angle_beta   90.00
_cell.angle_gamma   90.00
#
_symmetry.space_group_name_H-M   'P 1'
#
loop_
_entity.id
_entity.type
_entity.pdbx_description
1 polymer ?
#
loop_
_entity_poly.entity_id
_entity_poly.type
_entity_poly.pdbx_seq_one_letter_code
_entity_poly.pdbx_strand_id
1 'polypeptide(L)'
;LEYFTEGGDSGKNGLIMERYSKTGEVSYQFVPVDIYYQDDIYGYVDADMFEVGTGIVSDGNMDRFTLTQMGKLTGVYCVNTGYSVFKRIEVLYDDNKEYCIIAKDTPFGLSAYDHIALDGSTAVDQAIIY
;
A
#
# COMPACT_ATOMS: atom_id res chain seq x y z
N LEU A 1 7.20 -5.98 10.54
CA LEU A 1 7.18 -4.50 10.73
C LEU A 1 8.56 -3.89 11.00
N GLU A 2 9.54 -4.65 11.51
CA GLU A 2 10.88 -4.15 11.91
C GLU A 2 11.75 -3.57 10.77
N TYR A 3 11.35 -3.73 9.51
CA TYR A 3 12.06 -3.19 8.35
C TYR A 3 11.66 -1.75 7.99
N PHE A 4 10.56 -1.23 8.57
CA PHE A 4 10.18 0.16 8.39
C PHE A 4 11.02 1.05 9.30
N THR A 5 11.57 2.12 8.74
CA THR A 5 12.34 3.12 9.48
C THR A 5 11.84 4.53 9.14
N GLU A 6 11.99 5.46 10.07
CA GLU A 6 11.62 6.86 9.89
C GLU A 6 12.80 7.62 9.30
N GLY A 7 12.60 8.24 8.13
CA GLY A 7 13.64 9.01 7.47
C GLY A 7 13.95 10.28 8.26
N GLY A 8 15.19 10.41 8.73
CA GLY A 8 15.64 11.48 9.65
C GLY A 8 15.34 12.92 9.20
N ASP A 9 15.27 13.17 7.90
CA ASP A 9 14.99 14.51 7.36
C ASP A 9 13.51 14.78 7.04
N SER A 10 12.66 13.74 7.01
CA SER A 10 11.29 13.83 6.50
C SER A 10 10.21 13.48 7.51
N GLY A 11 10.56 12.75 8.57
CA GLY A 11 9.59 12.16 9.51
C GLY A 11 8.65 11.15 8.84
N LYS A 12 8.96 10.71 7.61
CA LYS A 12 8.17 9.72 6.88
C LYS A 12 8.73 8.33 7.11
N ASN A 13 7.83 7.36 7.23
CA ASN A 13 8.20 5.96 7.19
C ASN A 13 8.71 5.59 5.80
N GLY A 14 9.66 4.67 5.76
CA GLY A 14 10.29 4.19 4.54
C GLY A 14 10.92 2.82 4.72
N LEU A 15 11.41 2.28 3.61
CA LEU A 15 12.19 1.04 3.56
C LEU A 15 13.59 1.35 3.03
N ILE A 16 14.59 0.65 3.56
CA ILE A 16 15.96 0.71 3.03
C ILE A 16 16.12 -0.39 1.98
N MET A 17 16.22 0.01 0.72
CA MET A 17 16.38 -0.87 -0.43
C MET A 17 17.86 -1.18 -0.69
N GLU A 18 18.19 -2.45 -0.92
CA GLU A 18 19.49 -2.87 -1.45
C GLU A 18 19.51 -2.76 -2.97
N ARG A 19 20.50 -2.06 -3.51
CA ARG A 19 20.79 -2.00 -4.95
C ARG A 19 22.16 -2.56 -5.28
N TYR A 20 22.21 -3.36 -6.34
CA TYR A 20 23.45 -3.89 -6.89
C TYR A 20 23.83 -3.10 -8.13
N SER A 21 25.05 -2.55 -8.13
CA SER A 21 25.64 -1.97 -9.32
C SER A 21 26.06 -3.07 -10.32
N LYS A 22 26.29 -2.68 -11.58
CA LYS A 22 26.79 -3.61 -12.62
C LYS A 22 28.16 -4.23 -12.27
N THR A 23 28.90 -3.64 -11.34
CA THR A 23 30.21 -4.10 -10.86
C THR A 23 30.10 -4.98 -9.61
N GLY A 24 28.89 -5.24 -9.09
CA GLY A 24 28.65 -6.07 -7.91
C GLY A 24 28.75 -5.32 -6.57
N GLU A 25 28.99 -4.01 -6.60
CA GLU A 25 28.98 -3.18 -5.39
C GLU A 25 27.55 -2.97 -4.89
N VAL A 26 27.36 -3.12 -3.57
CA VAL A 26 26.06 -2.97 -2.89
C VAL A 26 25.92 -1.54 -2.38
N SER A 27 24.79 -0.92 -2.68
CA SER A 27 24.40 0.39 -2.15
C SER A 27 23.03 0.31 -1.48
N TYR A 28 22.82 1.16 -0.48
CA TYR A 28 21.55 1.24 0.26
C TYR A 28 20.85 2.54 -0.07
N GLN A 29 19.55 2.47 -0.37
CA GLN A 29 18.72 3.62 -0.70
C GLN A 29 17.47 3.64 0.18
N PHE A 30 17.26 4.73 0.92
CA PHE A 30 16.01 4.95 1.63
C PHE A 30 14.91 5.33 0.63
N VAL A 31 13.80 4.60 0.66
CA VAL A 31 12.61 4.84 -0.15
C VAL A 31 11.45 5.14 0.81
N PRO A 32 10.94 6.40 0.87
CA PRO A 32 9.77 6.71 1.68
C PRO A 32 8.55 5.99 1.10
N VAL A 33 7.74 5.37 1.96
CA VAL A 33 6.55 4.60 1.55
C VAL A 33 5.40 4.85 2.51
N ASP A 34 4.18 4.79 1.97
CA ASP A 34 2.97 4.76 2.77
C ASP A 34 2.59 3.31 3.10
N ILE A 35 2.27 3.06 4.38
CA ILE A 35 1.78 1.76 4.84
C ILE A 35 0.26 1.76 4.68
N TYR A 36 -0.23 1.12 3.61
CA TYR A 36 -1.67 1.05 3.32
C TYR A 36 -2.43 0.16 4.30
N TYR A 37 -1.76 -0.86 4.82
CA TYR A 37 -2.28 -1.78 5.82
C TYR A 37 -1.14 -2.45 6.56
N GLN A 38 -1.39 -2.89 7.79
CA GLN A 38 -0.50 -3.77 8.52
C GLN A 38 -1.34 -4.81 9.27
N ASP A 39 -0.89 -6.06 9.21
CA ASP A 39 -1.33 -7.12 10.11
C ASP A 39 -0.24 -7.38 11.16
N ASP A 40 -0.38 -8.45 11.94
CA ASP A 40 0.56 -8.80 13.02
C ASP A 40 1.97 -9.15 12.48
N ILE A 41 2.09 -9.48 11.20
CA ILE A 41 3.31 -10.00 10.57
C ILE A 41 3.85 -9.01 9.53
N TYR A 42 3.00 -8.55 8.63
CA TYR A 42 3.35 -7.82 7.41
C TYR A 42 2.80 -6.39 7.39
N GLY A 43 3.59 -5.48 6.84
CA GLY A 43 3.12 -4.18 6.36
C GLY A 43 3.01 -4.21 4.85
N TYR A 44 1.95 -3.59 4.31
CA TYR A 44 1.63 -3.56 2.89
C TYR A 44 1.91 -2.17 2.34
N VAL A 45 2.71 -2.11 1.28
CA VAL A 45 3.13 -0.90 0.57
C VAL A 45 2.76 -1.02 -0.90
N ASP A 46 2.88 0.07 -1.65
CA ASP A 46 2.65 0.05 -3.09
C ASP A 46 3.65 -0.88 -3.79
N ALA A 47 3.13 -1.85 -4.53
CA ALA A 47 3.92 -2.84 -5.25
C ALA A 47 4.68 -2.22 -6.42
N ASP A 48 4.17 -1.14 -7.03
CA ASP A 48 4.81 -0.49 -8.17
C ASP A 48 6.10 0.26 -7.76
N MET A 49 6.31 0.48 -6.46
CA MET A 49 7.54 1.08 -5.93
C MET A 49 8.72 0.10 -5.87
N PHE A 50 8.48 -1.21 -5.98
CA PHE A 50 9.49 -2.25 -5.81
C PHE A 50 9.37 -3.35 -6.85
N GLU A 51 10.48 -3.69 -7.51
CA GLU A 51 10.51 -4.87 -8.38
C GLU A 51 10.47 -6.16 -7.53
N VAL A 52 9.77 -7.19 -8.02
CA VAL A 52 9.77 -8.50 -7.35
C VAL A 52 11.21 -9.04 -7.30
N GLY A 53 11.63 -9.47 -6.11
CA GLY A 53 12.99 -9.89 -5.81
C GLY A 53 13.88 -8.79 -5.21
N THR A 54 13.34 -7.57 -5.03
CA THR A 54 14.07 -6.49 -4.34
C THR A 54 14.40 -6.88 -2.90
N GLY A 55 15.66 -6.70 -2.51
CA GLY A 55 16.12 -6.84 -1.13
C GLY A 55 15.88 -5.56 -0.34
N ILE A 56 15.36 -5.69 0.88
CA ILE A 56 15.28 -4.62 1.87
C ILE A 56 16.06 -5.01 3.12
N VAL A 57 16.56 -4.01 3.85
CA VAL A 57 17.30 -4.20 5.09
C VAL A 57 16.69 -3.45 6.26
N SER A 58 16.81 -4.05 7.44
CA SER A 58 16.49 -3.39 8.70
C SER A 58 17.65 -2.52 9.17
N ASP A 59 17.35 -1.28 9.57
CA ASP A 59 18.32 -0.33 10.11
C ASP A 59 18.88 -0.77 11.48
N GLY A 60 18.09 -1.52 12.25
CA GLY A 60 18.45 -1.90 13.62
C GLY A 60 19.44 -3.06 13.72
N ASN A 61 19.30 -4.07 12.85
CA ASN A 61 20.08 -5.31 12.94
C ASN A 61 20.72 -5.75 11.62
N MET A 62 20.55 -4.98 10.54
CA MET A 62 21.03 -5.31 9.19
C MET A 62 20.50 -6.64 8.63
N ASP A 63 19.39 -7.16 9.17
CA ASP A 63 18.72 -8.32 8.60
C ASP A 63 18.15 -7.98 7.22
N ARG A 64 18.14 -8.99 6.34
CA ARG A 64 17.71 -8.88 4.95
C ARG A 64 16.39 -9.59 4.73
N PHE A 65 15.49 -8.94 4.02
CA PHE A 65 14.23 -9.51 3.56
C PHE A 65 14.05 -9.28 2.06
N THR A 66 13.64 -10.32 1.33
CA THR A 66 13.43 -10.23 -0.12
C THR A 66 11.93 -10.15 -0.42
N LEU A 67 11.53 -9.07 -1.09
CA LEU A 67 10.15 -8.82 -1.51
C LEU A 67 9.77 -9.79 -2.64
N THR A 68 9.08 -10.87 -2.29
CA THR A 68 8.67 -11.92 -3.23
C THR A 68 7.17 -12.19 -3.26
N GLN A 69 6.46 -11.69 -2.25
CA GLN A 69 5.03 -11.93 -2.08
C GLN A 69 4.26 -10.64 -2.37
N MET A 70 3.14 -10.77 -3.09
CA MET A 70 2.20 -9.68 -3.30
C MET A 70 0.91 -9.96 -2.53
N GLY A 71 0.53 -9.02 -1.68
CA GLY A 71 -0.77 -9.00 -1.03
C GLY A 71 -1.85 -8.43 -1.94
N LYS A 72 -3.09 -8.84 -1.74
CA LYS A 72 -4.26 -8.17 -2.33
C LYS A 72 -5.02 -7.47 -1.23
N LEU A 73 -5.29 -6.18 -1.40
CA LEU A 73 -6.12 -5.40 -0.50
C LEU A 73 -7.54 -5.30 -1.08
N THR A 74 -8.54 -5.54 -0.23
CA THR A 74 -9.93 -5.31 -0.58
C THR A 74 -10.25 -3.83 -0.43
N GLY A 75 -10.85 -3.25 -1.47
CA GLY A 75 -11.15 -1.82 -1.50
C GLY A 75 -12.18 -1.49 -2.57
N VAL A 76 -12.54 -0.21 -2.61
CA VAL A 76 -13.43 0.38 -3.61
C VAL A 76 -12.78 1.63 -4.19
N TYR A 77 -13.29 2.10 -5.32
CA TYR A 77 -12.86 3.36 -5.91
C TYR A 77 -13.82 4.48 -5.53
N CYS A 78 -13.29 5.48 -4.82
CA CYS A 78 -13.99 6.72 -4.50
C CYS A 78 -13.84 7.72 -5.65
N VAL A 79 -14.91 8.42 -6.01
CA VAL A 79 -15.00 9.27 -7.22
C VAL A 79 -15.35 10.73 -6.93
N ASN A 80 -15.09 11.20 -5.71
CA ASN A 80 -15.48 12.53 -5.23
C ASN A 80 -14.90 13.69 -6.05
N THR A 81 -13.70 13.54 -6.62
CA THR A 81 -12.89 14.64 -7.18
C THR A 81 -12.79 14.60 -8.71
N GLY A 82 -13.65 13.84 -9.39
CA GLY A 82 -13.60 13.68 -10.86
C GLY A 82 -12.52 12.72 -11.35
N TYR A 83 -11.78 12.10 -10.42
CA TYR A 83 -10.88 10.98 -10.67
C TYR A 83 -11.11 9.89 -9.61
N SER A 84 -10.82 8.64 -9.96
CA SER A 84 -10.93 7.51 -9.03
C SER A 84 -9.77 7.48 -8.05
N VAL A 85 -10.07 7.21 -6.77
CA VAL A 85 -9.09 7.00 -5.70
C VAL A 85 -9.39 5.68 -5.01
N PHE A 86 -8.43 4.77 -4.99
CA PHE A 86 -8.57 3.52 -4.24
C PHE A 86 -8.70 3.79 -2.73
N LYS A 87 -9.71 3.17 -2.10
CA LYS A 87 -9.99 3.23 -0.67
C LYS A 87 -10.12 1.82 -0.12
N ARG A 88 -9.28 1.46 0.87
CA ARG A 88 -9.34 0.16 1.53
C ARG A 88 -10.63 0.04 2.36
N ILE A 89 -11.25 -1.14 2.35
CA ILE A 89 -12.39 -1.44 3.21
C ILE A 89 -12.19 -2.76 3.94
N GLU A 90 -12.83 -2.89 5.11
CA GLU A 90 -12.92 -4.15 5.84
C GLU A 90 -14.38 -4.58 5.88
N VAL A 91 -14.70 -5.69 5.23
CA VAL A 91 -16.07 -6.19 5.12
C VAL A 91 -16.45 -6.94 6.40
N LEU A 92 -17.52 -6.48 7.06
CA LEU A 92 -18.12 -7.14 8.23
C LEU A 92 -19.27 -8.07 7.83
N TYR A 93 -20.00 -7.71 6.77
CA TYR A 93 -21.11 -8.48 6.23
C TYR A 93 -21.31 -8.13 4.76
N ASP A 94 -21.62 -9.13 3.94
CA ASP A 94 -21.88 -8.99 2.51
C ASP A 94 -23.15 -9.75 2.14
N ASP A 95 -24.13 -9.03 1.58
CA ASP A 95 -25.39 -9.60 1.08
C ASP A 95 -25.33 -9.86 -0.42
N ASN A 96 -24.30 -10.59 -0.86
CA ASN A 96 -24.14 -11.13 -2.20
C ASN A 96 -24.62 -10.21 -3.33
N LYS A 97 -24.19 -8.93 -3.28
CA LYS A 97 -24.34 -7.84 -4.28
C LYS A 97 -25.37 -6.75 -3.99
N GLU A 98 -26.25 -6.86 -2.99
CA GLU A 98 -27.17 -5.74 -2.71
C GLU A 98 -26.52 -4.64 -1.89
N TYR A 99 -25.87 -5.02 -0.78
CA TYR A 99 -25.11 -4.10 0.05
C TYR A 99 -24.02 -4.84 0.84
N CYS A 100 -23.06 -4.07 1.34
CA CYS A 100 -22.01 -4.53 2.22
C CYS A 100 -21.96 -3.62 3.45
N ILE A 101 -21.79 -4.21 4.64
CA ILE A 101 -21.49 -3.48 5.87
C ILE A 101 -19.98 -3.55 6.06
N ILE A 102 -19.34 -2.38 6.18
CA ILE A 102 -17.89 -2.27 6.38
C ILE A 102 -17.57 -1.80 7.79
N ALA A 103 -16.36 -2.10 8.26
CA ALA A 103 -15.85 -1.53 9.50
C ALA A 103 -15.75 -0.01 9.38
N LYS A 104 -16.09 0.68 10.46
CA LYS A 104 -15.91 2.11 10.56
C LYS A 104 -14.44 2.43 10.84
N ASP A 105 -14.00 3.62 10.44
CA ASP A 105 -12.69 4.19 10.79
C ASP A 105 -11.51 3.32 10.30
N THR A 106 -11.72 2.57 9.21
CA THR A 106 -10.64 1.86 8.51
C THR A 106 -9.58 2.86 8.03
N PRO A 107 -8.28 2.65 8.34
CA PRO A 107 -7.20 3.52 7.86
C PRO A 107 -7.20 3.64 6.34
N PHE A 108 -7.09 4.87 5.83
CA PHE A 108 -7.22 5.20 4.40
C PHE A 108 -8.53 4.72 3.75
N GLY A 109 -9.56 4.45 4.56
CA GLY A 109 -10.85 3.95 4.10
C GLY A 109 -11.84 5.05 3.72
N LEU A 110 -13.10 4.64 3.67
CA LEU A 110 -14.21 5.49 3.27
C LEU A 110 -14.63 6.46 4.38
N SER A 111 -15.09 7.63 3.94
CA SER A 111 -15.78 8.62 4.76
C SER A 111 -17.28 8.61 4.44
N ALA A 112 -18.08 9.12 5.39
CA ALA A 112 -19.49 9.35 5.13
C ALA A 112 -19.65 10.26 3.91
N TYR A 113 -20.61 9.92 3.04
CA TYR A 113 -20.90 10.65 1.79
C TYR A 113 -19.86 10.52 0.68
N ASP A 114 -18.90 9.60 0.79
CA ASP A 114 -18.05 9.24 -0.35
C ASP A 114 -18.90 8.64 -1.48
N HIS A 115 -18.71 9.16 -2.69
CA HIS A 115 -19.25 8.55 -3.90
C HIS A 115 -18.34 7.40 -4.30
N ILE A 116 -18.93 6.23 -4.50
CA ILE A 116 -18.22 4.99 -4.82
C ILE A 116 -18.61 4.57 -6.23
N ALA A 117 -17.64 4.17 -7.04
CA ALA A 117 -17.90 3.61 -8.36
C ALA A 117 -18.74 2.32 -8.24
N LEU A 118 -19.86 2.25 -8.95
CA LEU A 118 -20.73 1.07 -8.96
C LEU A 118 -20.04 -0.15 -9.56
N ASP A 119 -19.26 0.05 -10.62
CA ASP A 119 -18.40 -0.97 -11.22
C ASP A 119 -16.94 -0.56 -11.09
N GLY A 120 -16.28 -1.08 -10.06
CA GLY A 120 -14.86 -0.84 -9.81
C GLY A 120 -13.91 -1.62 -10.72
N SER A 121 -14.40 -2.56 -11.54
CA SER A 121 -13.54 -3.39 -12.40
C SER A 121 -12.95 -2.62 -13.59
N THR A 122 -13.59 -1.51 -13.96
CA THR A 122 -13.16 -0.61 -15.04
C THR A 122 -12.42 0.63 -14.52
N ALA A 123 -12.42 0.84 -13.20
CA ALA A 123 -11.76 1.97 -12.58
C ALA A 123 -10.25 1.73 -12.48
N VAL A 124 -9.49 2.74 -12.91
CA VAL A 124 -8.03 2.78 -12.78
C VAL A 124 -7.72 3.85 -11.75
N ASP A 125 -6.85 3.55 -10.79
CA ASP A 125 -6.47 4.54 -9.78
C ASP A 125 -5.92 5.81 -10.43
N GLN A 126 -6.35 6.97 -9.93
CA GLN A 126 -6.02 8.30 -10.45
C GLN A 126 -6.42 8.60 -11.90
N ALA A 127 -7.29 7.79 -12.52
CA ALA A 127 -7.83 8.09 -13.85
C ALA A 127 -9.01 9.08 -13.78
N ILE A 128 -9.09 9.97 -14.77
CA ILE A 128 -10.22 10.90 -14.94
C ILE A 128 -11.48 10.09 -15.28
N ILE A 129 -12.58 10.45 -14.63
CA ILE A 129 -13.88 9.83 -14.84
C ILE A 129 -14.60 10.61 -15.95
N TYR A 130 -15.11 9.87 -16.95
CA TYR A 130 -15.91 10.41 -18.04
C TYR A 130 -17.32 9.80 -18.04
#